data_AF-A0A840NMF2-F1
#
_entry.id   AF-A0A840NMF2-F1
#
_cell.length_a   1.000
_cell.length_b   1.000
_cell.length_c   1.000
_cell.angle_alpha   90.00
_cell.angle_beta   90.00
_cell.angle_gamma   90.00
#
_symmetry.space_group_name_H-M   'P 1'
#
loop_
_entity.id
_entity.type
_entity.pdbx_description
1 polymer ?
#
loop_
_entity_poly.entity_id
_entity_poly.type
_entity_poly.pdbx_seq_one_letter_code
_entity_poly.pdbx_strand_id
1 'polypeptide(L)'
;MAEREDALLAAFPRELDEDALGVLVGPDRAGEVFRRLRRHPFVRESRGRLTYDDVVREAMVRYSRGRSPERFAAGNRSLARHYLARREGLGGGTAPAAVDDEWRSLLVDECYHRLCGGPRSALPAVLAWGEELCAAGAPAALAWLDMFADAERDTDSGLLREWWQKLAPFADAVRASMRKGSDVHSSRARGTRGAERRFRWAAGAGIVVRAPFRTLTRTCTRTGWWRRTTCGRARCADPRRP
;
A
#
# COMPACT_ATOMS: atom_id res chain seq x y z
N MET A 1 -31.91 -11.56 0.14
CA MET A 1 -31.39 -10.33 0.77
C MET A 1 -29.92 -10.46 1.16
N ALA A 2 -29.53 -11.52 1.89
CA ALA A 2 -28.14 -11.74 2.32
C ALA A 2 -27.12 -11.81 1.17
N GLU A 3 -27.46 -12.43 0.04
CA GLU A 3 -26.53 -12.61 -1.08
C GLU A 3 -25.99 -11.30 -1.67
N ARG A 4 -26.88 -10.32 -1.89
CA ARG A 4 -26.48 -9.00 -2.41
C ARG A 4 -25.58 -8.27 -1.41
N GLU A 5 -25.87 -8.40 -0.13
CA GLU A 5 -25.11 -7.75 0.93
C GLU A 5 -23.73 -8.38 1.12
N ASP A 6 -23.64 -9.70 1.06
CA ASP A 6 -22.38 -10.43 1.07
C ASP A 6 -21.51 -10.04 -0.14
N ALA A 7 -22.10 -9.90 -1.34
CA ALA A 7 -21.38 -9.44 -2.53
C ALA A 7 -20.84 -8.02 -2.36
N LEU A 8 -21.63 -7.10 -1.79
CA LEU A 8 -21.19 -5.72 -1.52
C LEU A 8 -20.02 -5.67 -0.53
N LEU A 9 -20.05 -6.48 0.52
CA LEU A 9 -18.94 -6.61 1.47
C LEU A 9 -17.70 -7.18 0.78
N ALA A 10 -17.86 -8.23 -0.01
CA ALA A 10 -16.77 -8.88 -0.72
C ALA A 10 -16.09 -7.99 -1.78
N ALA A 11 -16.70 -6.87 -2.17
CA ALA A 11 -16.09 -5.88 -3.06
C ALA A 11 -15.10 -4.94 -2.35
N PHE A 12 -15.00 -4.97 -1.01
CA PHE A 12 -14.09 -4.07 -0.29
C PHE A 12 -12.62 -4.42 -0.52
N PRO A 13 -12.17 -5.69 -0.40
CA PRO A 13 -10.81 -6.06 -0.74
C PRO A 13 -10.51 -5.89 -2.24
N ARG A 14 -9.24 -5.66 -2.58
CA ARG A 14 -8.77 -5.63 -3.98
C ARG A 14 -8.60 -7.05 -4.53
N GLU A 15 -8.04 -7.92 -3.69
CA GLU A 15 -8.05 -9.37 -3.86
C GLU A 15 -8.69 -10.00 -2.64
N LEU A 16 -9.50 -11.04 -2.84
CA LEU A 16 -10.30 -11.69 -1.82
C LEU A 16 -9.86 -13.13 -1.63
N ASP A 17 -9.45 -13.49 -0.41
CA ASP A 17 -9.39 -14.88 0.05
C ASP A 17 -10.50 -15.16 1.09
N GLU A 18 -10.66 -16.42 1.48
CA GLU A 18 -11.68 -16.83 2.45
C GLU A 18 -11.48 -16.15 3.82
N ASP A 19 -10.24 -15.91 4.24
CA ASP A 19 -9.93 -15.28 5.52
C ASP A 19 -10.35 -13.81 5.53
N ALA A 20 -9.99 -13.04 4.50
CA ALA A 20 -10.40 -11.65 4.33
C ALA A 20 -11.93 -11.52 4.23
N LEU A 21 -12.60 -12.49 3.59
CA LEU A 21 -14.06 -12.54 3.54
C LEU A 21 -14.65 -12.79 4.93
N GLY A 22 -14.07 -13.71 5.70
CA GLY A 22 -14.49 -14.03 7.07
C GLY A 22 -14.49 -12.83 8.01
N VAL A 23 -13.58 -11.86 7.81
CA VAL A 23 -13.55 -10.60 8.56
C VAL A 23 -14.83 -9.78 8.37
N LEU A 24 -15.50 -9.90 7.22
CA LEU A 24 -16.65 -9.07 6.85
C LEU A 24 -17.99 -9.77 7.05
N VAL A 25 -18.07 -11.08 6.73
CA VAL A 25 -19.33 -11.85 6.77
C VAL A 25 -19.42 -12.83 7.93
N GLY A 26 -18.32 -12.99 8.70
CA GLY A 26 -18.13 -13.99 9.75
C GLY A 26 -17.44 -15.26 9.23
N PRO A 27 -16.56 -15.89 10.03
CA PRO A 27 -15.77 -17.05 9.60
C PRO A 27 -16.64 -18.24 9.19
N ASP A 28 -17.74 -18.50 9.91
CA ASP A 28 -18.63 -19.64 9.65
C ASP A 28 -19.31 -19.56 8.28
N ARG A 29 -19.49 -18.34 7.76
CA ARG A 29 -20.16 -18.09 6.47
C ARG A 29 -19.18 -17.92 5.31
N ALA A 30 -17.90 -17.67 5.61
CA ALA A 30 -16.90 -17.29 4.61
C ALA A 30 -16.80 -18.29 3.46
N GLY A 31 -16.65 -19.59 3.76
CA GLY A 31 -16.49 -20.62 2.73
C GLY A 31 -17.75 -20.86 1.87
N GLU A 32 -18.95 -20.66 2.40
CA GLU A 32 -20.18 -20.71 1.59
C GLU A 32 -20.24 -19.50 0.65
N VAL A 33 -20.01 -18.30 1.17
CA VAL A 33 -20.04 -17.06 0.40
C VAL A 33 -18.96 -17.09 -0.68
N PHE A 34 -17.73 -17.49 -0.36
CA PHE A 34 -16.62 -17.57 -1.31
C PHE A 34 -16.94 -18.50 -2.49
N ARG A 35 -17.43 -19.71 -2.22
CA ARG A 35 -17.85 -20.66 -3.27
C ARG A 35 -18.96 -20.11 -4.15
N ARG A 36 -19.88 -19.31 -3.59
CA ARG A 36 -20.93 -18.65 -4.36
C ARG A 36 -20.36 -17.54 -5.24
N LEU A 37 -19.53 -16.67 -4.69
CA LEU A 37 -18.89 -15.56 -5.40
C LEU A 37 -18.07 -16.02 -6.60
N ARG A 38 -17.34 -17.14 -6.46
CA ARG A 38 -16.57 -17.77 -7.55
C ARG A 38 -17.41 -18.06 -8.81
N ARG A 39 -18.74 -18.21 -8.69
CA ARG A 39 -19.64 -18.48 -9.82
C ARG A 39 -20.18 -17.23 -10.50
N HIS A 40 -19.88 -16.03 -10.00
CA HIS A 40 -20.36 -14.79 -10.61
C HIS A 40 -19.57 -14.45 -11.89
N PRO A 41 -20.24 -13.97 -12.96
CA PRO A 41 -19.59 -13.69 -14.24
C PRO A 41 -18.58 -12.54 -14.21
N PHE A 42 -18.64 -11.68 -13.19
CA PHE A 42 -17.74 -10.53 -13.02
C PHE A 42 -16.63 -10.80 -11.99
N VAL A 43 -16.49 -12.04 -11.54
CA VAL A 43 -15.45 -12.46 -10.60
C VAL A 43 -14.45 -13.33 -11.37
N ARG A 44 -13.18 -12.97 -11.27
CA ARG A 44 -12.07 -13.76 -11.79
C ARG A 44 -11.37 -14.45 -10.61
N GLU A 45 -10.89 -15.67 -10.84
CA GLU A 45 -10.09 -16.40 -9.87
C GLU A 45 -8.66 -16.52 -10.36
N SER A 46 -7.70 -16.24 -9.49
CA SER A 46 -6.27 -16.42 -9.76
C SER A 46 -5.58 -16.85 -8.48
N ARG A 47 -4.81 -17.95 -8.54
CA ARG A 47 -4.03 -18.49 -7.40
C ARG A 47 -4.87 -18.66 -6.11
N GLY A 48 -6.13 -19.07 -6.24
CA GLY A 48 -7.04 -19.25 -5.10
C GLY A 48 -7.59 -17.97 -4.49
N ARG A 49 -7.38 -16.80 -5.14
CA ARG A 49 -7.97 -15.52 -4.76
C ARG A 49 -9.00 -15.10 -5.79
N LEU A 50 -10.04 -14.39 -5.33
CA LEU A 50 -11.08 -13.81 -6.17
C LEU A 50 -10.84 -12.31 -6.36
N THR A 51 -11.08 -11.82 -7.57
CA THR A 51 -11.03 -10.39 -7.91
C THR A 51 -12.27 -10.05 -8.69
N TYR A 52 -12.99 -9.02 -8.27
CA TYR A 52 -14.06 -8.45 -9.07
C TYR A 52 -13.48 -7.66 -10.25
N ASP A 53 -14.19 -7.63 -11.37
CA ASP A 53 -13.89 -6.69 -12.43
C ASP A 53 -13.93 -5.25 -11.89
N ASP A 54 -12.93 -4.44 -12.25
CA ASP A 54 -12.69 -3.12 -11.65
C ASP A 54 -13.91 -2.20 -11.76
N VAL A 55 -14.61 -2.22 -12.90
CA VAL A 55 -15.79 -1.38 -13.14
C VAL A 55 -16.93 -1.77 -12.19
N VAL A 56 -17.16 -3.07 -12.04
CA VAL A 56 -18.21 -3.60 -11.15
C VAL A 56 -17.85 -3.33 -9.70
N ARG A 57 -16.59 -3.58 -9.33
CA ARG A 57 -16.08 -3.36 -7.98
C ARG A 57 -16.20 -1.90 -7.56
N GLU A 58 -15.75 -0.96 -8.39
CA GLU A 58 -15.83 0.47 -8.14
C GLU A 58 -17.29 0.91 -7.89
N ALA A 59 -18.22 0.44 -8.72
CA ALA A 59 -19.64 0.75 -8.55
C ALA A 59 -20.19 0.23 -7.22
N MET A 60 -19.81 -0.99 -6.83
CA MET A 60 -20.24 -1.61 -5.56
C MET A 60 -19.64 -0.92 -4.33
N VAL A 61 -18.37 -0.52 -4.40
CA VAL A 61 -17.69 0.23 -3.35
C VAL A 61 -18.31 1.61 -3.20
N ARG A 62 -18.50 2.35 -4.29
CA ARG A 62 -19.19 3.65 -4.31
C ARG A 62 -20.59 3.55 -3.72
N TYR A 63 -21.37 2.55 -4.12
CA TYR A 63 -22.69 2.30 -3.57
C TYR A 63 -22.65 2.05 -2.05
N SER A 64 -21.73 1.20 -1.58
CA SER A 64 -21.61 0.86 -0.16
C SER A 64 -21.20 2.06 0.68
N ARG A 65 -20.22 2.85 0.21
CA ARG A 65 -19.78 4.10 0.83
C ARG A 65 -20.92 5.10 0.94
N GLY A 66 -21.70 5.31 -0.12
CA GLY A 66 -22.83 6.25 -0.13
C GLY A 66 -24.01 5.79 0.73
N ARG A 67 -24.31 4.49 0.74
CA ARG A 67 -25.43 3.92 1.51
C ARG A 67 -25.15 3.89 3.02
N SER A 68 -23.93 3.55 3.43
CA SER A 68 -23.56 3.43 4.84
C SER A 68 -22.07 3.76 5.04
N PRO A 69 -21.72 5.06 5.16
CA PRO A 69 -20.34 5.50 5.31
C PRO A 69 -19.63 4.87 6.51
N GLU A 70 -20.31 4.76 7.65
CA GLU A 70 -19.71 4.18 8.86
C GLU A 70 -19.45 2.68 8.71
N ARG A 71 -20.37 1.94 8.06
CA ARG A 71 -20.15 0.51 7.79
C ARG A 71 -19.02 0.30 6.80
N PHE A 72 -18.93 1.13 5.76
CA PHE A 72 -17.81 1.12 4.82
C PHE A 72 -16.48 1.36 5.54
N ALA A 73 -16.42 2.39 6.38
CA ALA A 73 -15.22 2.72 7.13
C ALA A 73 -14.86 1.63 8.16
N ALA A 74 -15.83 1.09 8.88
CA ALA A 74 -15.64 0.00 9.85
C ALA A 74 -15.14 -1.29 9.19
N GLY A 75 -15.71 -1.68 8.05
CA GLY A 75 -15.27 -2.85 7.28
C GLY A 75 -13.81 -2.72 6.84
N ASN A 76 -13.45 -1.55 6.29
CA ASN A 76 -12.06 -1.27 5.91
C ASN A 76 -11.12 -1.24 7.12
N ARG A 77 -11.52 -0.69 8.28
CA ARG A 77 -10.71 -0.76 9.50
C ARG A 77 -10.51 -2.20 9.99
N SER A 78 -11.51 -3.07 9.86
CA SER A 78 -11.36 -4.50 10.20
C SER A 78 -10.41 -5.21 9.25
N LEU A 79 -10.51 -4.97 7.94
CA LEU A 79 -9.58 -5.51 6.94
C LEU A 79 -8.16 -5.00 7.17
N ALA A 80 -7.97 -3.72 7.47
CA ALA A 80 -6.65 -3.16 7.81
C ALA A 80 -6.00 -3.88 9.01
N ARG A 81 -6.79 -4.21 10.05
CA ARG A 81 -6.29 -5.00 11.19
C ARG A 81 -5.95 -6.44 10.78
N HIS A 82 -6.77 -7.05 9.93
CA HIS A 82 -6.52 -8.39 9.42
C HIS A 82 -5.19 -8.47 8.66
N TYR A 83 -4.96 -7.58 7.69
CA TYR A 83 -3.73 -7.56 6.91
C TYR A 83 -2.50 -7.22 7.76
N LEU A 84 -2.64 -6.31 8.73
CA LEU A 84 -1.60 -6.03 9.72
C LEU A 84 -1.22 -7.30 10.50
N ALA A 85 -2.19 -8.01 11.06
CA ALA A 85 -1.92 -9.21 11.85
C ALA A 85 -1.25 -10.31 11.02
N ARG A 86 -1.68 -10.51 9.76
CA ARG A 86 -1.01 -11.45 8.85
C ARG A 86 0.43 -11.03 8.55
N ARG A 87 0.65 -9.73 8.28
CA ARG A 87 1.98 -9.20 8.00
C ARG A 87 2.92 -9.34 9.20
N GLU A 88 2.42 -9.10 10.41
CA GLU A 88 3.18 -9.30 11.66
C GLU A 88 3.49 -10.78 11.91
N GLY A 89 2.55 -11.67 11.55
CA GLY A 89 2.71 -13.13 11.63
C GLY A 89 3.79 -13.72 10.73
N LEU A 90 4.17 -13.04 9.64
CA LEU A 90 5.30 -13.44 8.78
C LEU A 90 6.69 -13.21 9.40
N GLY A 91 6.77 -12.76 10.66
CA GLY A 91 8.03 -12.67 11.40
C GLY A 91 8.44 -11.25 11.80
N GLY A 92 7.49 -10.44 12.29
CA GLY A 92 7.76 -9.31 13.19
C GLY A 92 8.91 -8.37 12.78
N GLY A 93 8.64 -7.41 11.89
CA GLY A 93 9.40 -6.16 11.80
C GLY A 93 10.84 -6.20 11.29
N THR A 94 11.36 -7.34 10.79
CA THR A 94 12.78 -7.45 10.42
C THR A 94 13.09 -8.01 9.02
N ALA A 95 12.11 -8.54 8.29
CA ALA A 95 12.29 -8.71 6.85
C ALA A 95 12.31 -7.31 6.22
N PRO A 96 13.41 -6.87 5.58
CA PRO A 96 13.38 -5.61 4.86
C PRO A 96 12.24 -5.71 3.85
N ALA A 97 11.39 -4.69 3.77
CA ALA A 97 10.38 -4.57 2.71
C ALA A 97 10.96 -4.87 1.31
N ALA A 98 12.28 -4.74 1.14
CA ALA A 98 13.03 -5.09 -0.06
C ALA A 98 13.07 -6.59 -0.44
N VAL A 99 12.83 -7.56 0.46
CA VAL A 99 13.12 -8.98 0.17
C VAL A 99 11.87 -9.86 0.03
N ASP A 100 10.82 -9.60 0.81
CA ASP A 100 9.64 -10.47 0.86
C ASP A 100 8.46 -9.89 0.06
N ASP A 101 8.09 -10.58 -1.02
CA ASP A 101 6.96 -10.23 -1.88
C ASP A 101 5.60 -10.38 -1.16
N GLU A 102 5.44 -11.39 -0.31
CA GLU A 102 4.18 -11.65 0.41
C GLU A 102 3.96 -10.58 1.49
N TRP A 103 5.01 -10.29 2.27
CA TRP A 103 4.96 -9.22 3.25
C TRP A 103 4.60 -7.87 2.62
N ARG A 104 5.19 -7.56 1.45
CA ARG A 104 4.87 -6.33 0.70
C ARG A 104 3.42 -6.32 0.20
N SER A 105 2.92 -7.43 -0.31
CA SER A 105 1.53 -7.54 -0.73
C SER A 105 0.57 -7.22 0.42
N LEU A 106 0.81 -7.83 1.59
CA LEU A 106 0.01 -7.57 2.79
C LEU A 106 0.11 -6.12 3.26
N LEU A 107 1.29 -5.48 3.17
CA LEU A 107 1.45 -4.06 3.49
C LEU A 107 0.64 -3.16 2.55
N VAL A 108 0.64 -3.47 1.25
CA VAL A 108 -0.11 -2.72 0.25
C VAL A 108 -1.62 -2.81 0.55
N ASP A 109 -2.15 -4.00 0.83
CA ASP A 109 -3.56 -4.16 1.18
C ASP A 109 -3.91 -3.53 2.53
N GLU A 110 -3.03 -3.62 3.53
CA GLU A 110 -3.17 -2.90 4.80
C GLU A 110 -3.27 -1.38 4.57
N CYS A 111 -2.38 -0.81 3.75
CA CYS A 111 -2.37 0.63 3.44
C CYS A 111 -3.65 1.05 2.72
N TYR A 112 -4.09 0.27 1.73
CA TYR A 112 -5.36 0.48 1.03
C TYR A 112 -6.52 0.60 2.03
N HIS A 113 -6.68 -0.40 2.89
CA HIS A 113 -7.77 -0.45 3.84
C HIS A 113 -7.68 0.62 4.94
N ARG A 114 -6.46 1.02 5.33
CA ARG A 114 -6.29 2.16 6.25
C ARG A 114 -6.75 3.47 5.61
N LEU A 115 -6.38 3.73 4.35
CA LEU A 115 -6.86 4.91 3.63
C LEU A 115 -8.38 4.86 3.49
N CYS A 116 -8.96 3.72 3.11
CA CYS A 116 -10.41 3.58 2.99
C CYS A 116 -11.19 3.69 4.31
N GLY A 117 -10.58 3.29 5.43
CA GLY A 117 -11.19 3.36 6.76
C GLY A 117 -11.02 4.71 7.48
N GLY A 118 -10.12 5.58 7.02
CA GLY A 118 -9.81 6.87 7.65
C GLY A 118 -8.62 7.59 7.01
N PRO A 119 -8.81 8.29 5.87
CA PRO A 119 -7.71 8.87 5.10
C PRO A 119 -6.82 9.82 5.92
N ARG A 120 -7.43 10.69 6.75
CA ARG A 120 -6.72 11.74 7.48
C ARG A 120 -5.71 11.19 8.49
N SER A 121 -6.05 10.11 9.18
CA SER A 121 -5.16 9.49 10.17
C SER A 121 -4.15 8.53 9.52
N ALA A 122 -4.54 7.85 8.44
CA ALA A 122 -3.71 6.86 7.77
C ALA A 122 -2.61 7.46 6.90
N LEU A 123 -2.87 8.61 6.26
CA LEU A 123 -2.03 9.14 5.18
C LEU A 123 -0.55 9.33 5.56
N PRO A 124 -0.17 9.91 6.71
CA PRO A 124 1.24 10.10 7.05
C PRO A 124 2.04 8.80 7.07
N ALA A 125 1.46 7.73 7.63
CA ALA A 125 2.11 6.42 7.68
C ALA A 125 2.20 5.78 6.30
N VAL A 126 1.14 5.86 5.49
CA VAL A 126 1.13 5.30 4.12
C VAL A 126 2.15 6.00 3.21
N LEU A 127 2.33 7.30 3.38
CA LEU A 127 3.36 8.08 2.67
C LEU A 127 4.77 7.67 3.08
N ALA A 128 5.02 7.40 4.38
CA ALA A 128 6.32 6.90 4.85
C ALA A 128 6.65 5.53 4.24
N TRP A 129 5.69 4.60 4.20
CA TRP A 129 5.86 3.31 3.52
C TRP A 129 6.12 3.45 2.02
N GLY A 130 5.55 4.49 1.38
CA GLY A 130 5.82 4.80 -0.02
C GLY A 130 7.29 5.05 -0.31
N GLU A 131 8.02 5.71 0.59
CA GLU A 131 9.47 5.94 0.47
C GLU A 131 10.23 4.61 0.48
N GLU A 132 9.89 3.71 1.40
CA GLU A 132 10.52 2.39 1.52
C GLU A 132 10.22 1.49 0.31
N LEU A 133 8.97 1.45 -0.16
CA LEU A 133 8.57 0.66 -1.32
C LEU A 133 9.18 1.20 -2.62
N CYS A 134 9.37 2.53 -2.73
CA CYS A 134 10.13 3.11 -3.83
C CYS A 134 11.60 2.70 -3.81
N ALA A 135 12.22 2.62 -2.63
CA ALA A 135 13.60 2.16 -2.47
C ALA A 135 13.76 0.65 -2.78
N ALA A 136 12.71 -0.15 -2.56
CA ALA A 136 12.69 -1.58 -2.87
C ALA A 136 12.67 -1.88 -4.39
N GLY A 137 12.25 -0.93 -5.23
CA GLY A 137 12.32 -1.02 -6.69
C GLY A 137 11.00 -0.72 -7.40
N ALA A 138 11.06 -0.66 -8.74
CA ALA A 138 9.93 -0.24 -9.56
C ALA A 138 8.64 -1.07 -9.38
N PRO A 139 8.68 -2.42 -9.28
CA PRO A 139 7.46 -3.19 -9.05
C PRO A 139 6.78 -2.85 -7.72
N ALA A 140 7.55 -2.70 -6.64
CA ALA A 140 7.02 -2.33 -5.33
C ALA A 140 6.48 -0.89 -5.32
N ALA A 141 7.18 0.03 -5.98
CA ALA A 141 6.71 1.41 -6.16
C ALA A 141 5.37 1.46 -6.90
N LEU A 142 5.22 0.69 -7.99
CA LEU A 142 3.98 0.64 -8.77
C LEU A 142 2.84 0.03 -7.97
N ALA A 143 3.06 -1.07 -7.26
CA ALA A 143 2.04 -1.68 -6.41
C ALA A 143 1.50 -0.68 -5.36
N TRP A 144 2.38 0.13 -4.76
CA TRP A 144 1.98 1.19 -3.83
C TRP A 144 1.23 2.33 -4.52
N LEU A 145 1.68 2.77 -5.70
CA LEU A 145 1.02 3.85 -6.46
C LEU A 145 -0.35 3.44 -6.98
N ASP A 146 -0.48 2.22 -7.50
CA ASP A 146 -1.74 1.67 -7.99
C ASP A 146 -2.73 1.54 -6.82
N MET A 147 -2.27 1.06 -5.66
CA MET A 147 -3.06 1.05 -4.44
C MET A 147 -3.52 2.45 -4.00
N PHE A 148 -2.65 3.45 -4.08
CA PHE A 148 -3.01 4.82 -3.71
C PHE A 148 -4.10 5.37 -4.64
N ALA A 149 -3.99 5.10 -5.95
CA ALA A 149 -5.00 5.46 -6.94
C ALA A 149 -6.34 4.77 -6.65
N ASP A 150 -6.32 3.48 -6.31
CA ASP A 150 -7.52 2.73 -5.93
C ASP A 150 -8.18 3.32 -4.69
N ALA A 151 -7.40 3.65 -3.65
CA ALA A 151 -7.92 4.26 -2.43
C ALA A 151 -8.49 5.68 -2.67
N GLU A 152 -7.86 6.48 -3.54
CA GLU A 152 -8.38 7.80 -3.94
C GLU A 152 -9.75 7.66 -4.61
N ARG A 153 -9.86 6.76 -5.59
CA ARG A 153 -11.08 6.46 -6.34
C ARG A 153 -12.22 5.99 -5.43
N ASP A 154 -11.91 5.10 -4.49
CA ASP A 154 -12.91 4.41 -3.67
C ASP A 154 -13.37 5.22 -2.46
N THR A 155 -12.55 6.15 -1.96
CA THR A 155 -12.89 7.00 -0.80
C THR A 155 -13.58 8.30 -1.18
N ASP A 156 -13.37 8.81 -2.39
CA ASP A 156 -13.80 10.16 -2.81
C ASP A 156 -13.30 11.26 -1.85
N SER A 157 -12.11 11.04 -1.30
CA SER A 157 -11.48 11.97 -0.37
C SER A 157 -10.75 13.07 -1.13
N GLY A 158 -11.15 14.34 -0.91
CA GLY A 158 -10.41 15.49 -1.46
C GLY A 158 -8.93 15.50 -1.07
N LEU A 159 -8.61 15.06 0.15
CA LEU A 159 -7.23 14.91 0.63
C LEU A 159 -6.44 13.91 -0.24
N LEU A 160 -7.00 12.73 -0.52
CA LEU A 160 -6.31 11.74 -1.35
C LEU A 160 -6.23 12.19 -2.80
N ARG A 161 -7.25 12.88 -3.31
CA ARG A 161 -7.26 13.47 -4.65
C ARG A 161 -6.12 14.46 -4.84
N GLU A 162 -5.91 15.38 -3.90
CA GLU A 162 -4.79 16.33 -3.92
C GLU A 162 -3.42 15.66 -3.89
N TRP A 163 -3.27 14.58 -3.12
CA TRP A 163 -2.02 13.82 -3.07
C TRP A 163 -1.80 12.99 -4.33
N TRP A 164 -2.85 12.36 -4.86
CA TRP A 164 -2.76 11.60 -6.10
C TRP A 164 -2.37 12.50 -7.27
N GLN A 165 -2.89 13.72 -7.37
CA GLN A 165 -2.46 14.70 -8.39
C GLN A 165 -0.94 14.98 -8.36
N LYS A 166 -0.30 14.88 -7.19
CA LYS A 166 1.16 15.03 -7.04
C LYS A 166 1.91 13.75 -7.36
N LEU A 167 1.32 12.58 -7.12
CA LEU A 167 1.93 11.26 -7.29
C LEU A 167 1.74 10.68 -8.70
N ALA A 168 0.66 11.01 -9.40
CA ALA A 168 0.33 10.46 -10.72
C ALA A 168 1.44 10.68 -11.77
N PRO A 169 2.07 11.88 -11.88
CA PRO A 169 3.18 12.06 -12.81
C PRO A 169 4.38 11.16 -12.51
N PHE A 170 4.62 10.87 -11.22
CA PHE A 170 5.66 9.94 -10.81
C PHE A 170 5.31 8.50 -11.20
N ALA A 171 4.05 8.09 -11.03
CA ALA A 171 3.61 6.77 -11.49
C ALA A 171 3.82 6.57 -12.99
N ASP A 172 3.47 7.57 -13.80
CA ASP A 172 3.67 7.49 -15.25
C ASP A 172 5.15 7.42 -15.63
N ALA A 173 6.01 8.16 -14.94
CA ALA A 173 7.45 8.07 -15.13
C ALA A 173 8.01 6.68 -14.78
N VAL A 174 7.57 6.08 -13.68
CA VAL A 174 7.98 4.71 -13.28
C VAL A 174 7.51 3.69 -14.32
N ARG A 175 6.24 3.75 -14.76
CA ARG A 175 5.71 2.86 -15.81
C ARG A 175 6.46 3.02 -17.14
N ALA A 176 6.79 4.25 -17.54
CA ALA A 176 7.56 4.52 -18.76
C ALA A 176 8.98 3.95 -18.69
N SER A 177 9.64 4.05 -17.53
CA SER A 177 10.98 3.48 -17.31
C SER A 177 10.96 1.94 -17.37
N MET A 178 9.92 1.29 -16.81
CA MET A 178 9.75 -0.16 -16.87
C MET A 178 9.58 -0.68 -18.30
N ARG A 179 8.78 0.01 -19.14
CA ARG A 179 8.62 -0.35 -20.57
C ARG A 179 9.95 -0.31 -21.31
N LYS A 180 10.71 0.79 -21.18
CA LYS A 180 12.03 0.94 -21.80
C LYS A 180 13.05 -0.09 -21.31
N GLY A 181 13.00 -0.46 -20.03
CA GLY A 181 13.87 -1.50 -19.46
C GLY A 181 13.59 -2.90 -20.03
N SER A 182 12.33 -3.21 -20.33
CA SER A 182 11.92 -4.44 -21.02
C SER A 182 12.46 -4.50 -22.45
N ASP A 183 12.42 -3.39 -23.19
CA ASP A 183 12.91 -3.29 -24.58
C ASP A 183 14.44 -3.44 -24.67
N VAL A 184 15.16 -3.04 -23.62
CA VAL A 184 16.63 -3.23 -23.53
C VAL A 184 17.01 -4.68 -23.18
N HIS A 185 16.16 -5.42 -22.46
CA HIS A 185 16.39 -6.85 -22.19
C HIS A 185 16.01 -7.75 -23.37
N SER A 186 14.98 -7.40 -24.16
CA SER A 186 14.59 -8.16 -25.36
C SER A 186 15.63 -8.06 -26.49
N SER A 187 16.41 -6.97 -26.55
CA SER A 187 17.48 -6.79 -27.53
C SER A 187 18.82 -7.43 -27.16
N ARG A 188 18.98 -7.97 -25.93
CA ARG A 188 20.25 -8.53 -25.43
C ARG A 188 20.23 -10.02 -25.07
N ALA A 189 19.22 -10.77 -25.51
CA ALA A 189 19.21 -12.24 -25.42
C ALA A 189 20.11 -12.90 -26.48
N ARG A 190 21.42 -12.63 -26.42
CA ARG A 190 22.52 -13.46 -26.93
C ARG A 190 23.75 -13.16 -26.07
N GLY A 191 24.04 -14.00 -25.08
CA GLY A 191 25.25 -13.92 -24.27
C GLY A 191 25.01 -14.02 -22.77
N THR A 192 25.33 -15.20 -22.23
CA THR A 192 25.31 -15.58 -20.81
C THR A 192 26.21 -14.75 -19.90
N ARG A 193 25.91 -14.82 -18.58
CA ARG A 193 26.56 -14.28 -17.36
C ARG A 193 25.87 -13.00 -16.84
N GLY A 194 25.13 -13.02 -15.74
CA GLY A 194 25.26 -13.80 -14.51
C GLY A 194 25.67 -12.85 -13.39
N ALA A 195 24.70 -12.46 -12.56
CA ALA A 195 24.82 -11.80 -11.25
C ALA A 195 25.75 -10.57 -11.14
N GLU A 196 25.20 -9.35 -11.22
CA GLU A 196 25.72 -8.13 -10.54
C GLU A 196 24.90 -6.84 -10.83
N ARG A 197 23.94 -6.89 -11.76
CA ARG A 197 23.13 -5.71 -12.16
C ARG A 197 21.91 -5.46 -11.26
N ARG A 198 22.05 -5.46 -9.92
CA ARG A 198 20.90 -5.30 -9.00
C ARG A 198 20.67 -3.91 -8.39
N PHE A 199 21.57 -2.94 -8.56
CA PHE A 199 21.46 -1.67 -7.80
C PHE A 199 21.62 -0.38 -8.62
N ARG A 200 21.38 -0.40 -9.94
CA ARG A 200 21.62 0.79 -10.79
C ARG A 200 20.37 1.39 -11.47
N TRP A 201 19.16 1.11 -10.97
CA TRP A 201 17.94 1.71 -11.55
C TRP A 201 17.75 3.19 -11.15
N ALA A 202 18.27 3.64 -10.00
CA ALA A 202 18.22 5.04 -9.59
C ALA A 202 19.34 5.91 -10.21
N ALA A 203 20.49 5.35 -10.58
CA ALA A 203 21.64 6.13 -11.03
C ALA A 203 21.80 6.19 -12.57
N GLY A 204 21.33 5.17 -13.30
CA GLY A 204 21.54 5.07 -14.75
C GLY A 204 20.59 5.92 -15.62
N ALA A 205 19.49 6.41 -15.05
CA ALA A 205 18.47 7.19 -15.78
C ALA A 205 18.58 8.71 -15.56
N GLY A 206 19.53 9.20 -14.76
CA GLY A 206 19.56 10.62 -14.34
C GLY A 206 18.35 11.04 -13.50
N ILE A 207 17.41 10.12 -13.23
CA ILE A 207 16.30 10.31 -12.30
C ILE A 207 16.87 10.11 -10.90
N VAL A 208 17.50 11.17 -10.37
CA VAL A 208 17.57 11.31 -8.93
C VAL A 208 16.10 11.30 -8.48
N VAL A 209 15.67 10.22 -7.84
CA VAL A 209 14.41 10.17 -7.10
C VAL A 209 14.60 11.13 -5.93
N ARG A 210 14.53 12.44 -6.22
CA ARG A 210 14.08 13.42 -5.25
C ARG A 210 12.60 13.12 -5.10
N ALA A 211 12.34 12.12 -4.26
CA ALA A 211 11.05 11.88 -3.67
C ALA A 211 10.46 13.27 -3.33
N PRO A 212 9.26 13.64 -3.83
CA PRO A 212 8.66 14.95 -3.55
C PRO A 212 8.48 15.21 -2.04
N PHE A 213 8.62 14.16 -1.23
CA PHE A 213 8.56 14.09 0.22
C PHE A 213 9.48 15.08 0.97
N ARG A 214 10.68 15.44 0.45
CA ARG A 214 11.61 16.33 1.18
C ARG A 214 11.29 17.83 1.10
N THR A 215 10.37 18.24 0.24
CA THR A 215 10.03 19.66 0.05
C THR A 215 8.85 20.15 0.90
N LEU A 216 8.14 19.25 1.60
CA LEU A 216 6.88 19.60 2.30
C LEU A 216 6.98 19.67 3.83
N THR A 217 8.16 19.43 4.43
CA THR A 217 8.38 19.60 5.88
C THR A 217 9.18 20.85 6.24
N ARG A 218 9.51 21.73 5.28
CA ARG A 218 10.34 22.94 5.51
C ARG A 218 9.57 24.25 5.69
N THR A 219 8.32 24.18 6.11
CA THR A 219 7.55 25.35 6.57
C THR A 219 7.00 25.12 7.97
N CYS A 220 7.88 24.81 8.92
CA CYS A 220 7.59 25.07 10.32
C CYS A 220 8.89 25.44 11.07
N THR A 221 8.77 26.50 11.87
CA THR A 221 9.74 27.12 12.78
C THR A 221 10.94 27.85 12.16
N ARG A 222 10.67 29.09 11.76
CA ARG A 222 11.61 30.22 11.87
C ARG A 222 11.73 30.60 13.36
N THR A 223 12.47 29.79 14.12
CA THR A 223 13.09 30.06 15.44
C THR A 223 13.81 28.75 15.79
N GLY A 224 15.12 28.64 15.55
CA GLY A 224 16.11 28.99 16.56
C GLY A 224 16.40 27.77 17.45
N TRP A 225 17.58 27.17 17.25
CA TRP A 225 18.29 26.24 18.14
C TRP A 225 17.83 24.77 18.21
N TRP A 226 18.60 23.87 17.58
CA TRP A 226 18.93 22.57 18.17
C TRP A 226 20.41 22.25 17.93
N ARG A 227 21.20 22.30 19.01
CA ARG A 227 22.53 21.71 19.08
C ARG A 227 22.40 20.20 18.94
N ARG A 228 23.31 19.61 18.15
CA ARG A 228 23.68 18.20 18.29
C ARG A 228 24.29 18.01 19.66
N THR A 229 23.72 17.14 20.48
CA THR A 229 24.46 16.45 21.54
C THR A 229 24.36 14.95 21.27
N THR A 230 25.51 14.45 20.83
CA THR A 230 25.89 13.05 20.80
C THR A 230 25.88 12.43 22.20
N CYS A 231 25.50 11.16 22.22
CA CYS A 231 25.99 10.11 23.13
C CYS A 231 25.60 10.20 24.61
N GLY A 232 24.69 9.31 25.00
CA GLY A 232 24.54 8.90 26.39
C GLY A 232 25.68 8.00 26.83
N ARG A 233 26.32 8.35 27.95
CA ARG A 233 26.65 7.41 29.03
C ARG A 233 27.05 8.17 30.30
N ALA A 234 26.24 7.96 31.32
CA ALA A 234 26.61 7.79 32.73
C ALA A 234 27.53 8.83 33.38
N ARG A 235 26.96 9.68 34.24
CA ARG A 235 26.99 9.53 35.72
C ARG A 235 26.47 10.81 36.38
N CYS A 236 25.50 10.62 37.27
CA CYS A 236 25.14 11.59 38.28
C CYS A 236 26.30 11.76 39.27
N ALA A 237 26.72 12.99 39.52
CA ALA A 237 27.30 13.45 40.77
C ALA A 237 27.26 15.00 40.80
N ASP A 238 26.46 15.52 41.72
CA ASP A 238 26.49 16.88 42.28
C ASP A 238 26.68 16.66 43.81
N PRO A 239 27.12 17.59 44.68
CA PRO A 239 27.55 18.99 44.48
C PRO A 239 28.86 19.37 45.23
N ARG A 240 29.26 20.64 45.01
CA ARG A 240 30.02 21.55 45.92
C ARG A 240 31.49 21.84 45.60
N ARG A 241 31.69 23.14 45.36
CA ARG A 241 32.74 24.07 45.85
C ARG A 241 34.05 24.20 45.06
N PRO A 242 34.69 25.38 45.13
CA PRO A 242 34.18 26.75 45.28
C PRO A 242 34.29 27.58 43.98
#